data_AF-A0A8S4BQ97-F1
#
_entry.id   AF-A0A8S4BQ97-F1
#
_cell.length_a   1.000
_cell.length_b   1.000
_cell.length_c   1.000
_cell.angle_alpha   90.00
_cell.angle_beta   90.00
_cell.angle_gamma   90.00
#
_symmetry.space_group_name_H-M   'P 1'
#
loop_
_entity.id
_entity.type
_entity.pdbx_description
1 polymer ?
#
loop_
_entity_poly.entity_id
_entity_poly.type
_entity_poly.pdbx_seq_one_letter_code
_entity_poly.pdbx_strand_id
1 'polypeptide(L)'
;MPEASLKQLIDALRKDGVLNNLQKEEILQKNPVRADKARDLLDYVKNQGENACKKMIEHFKAIDPALSSDLDFSPAHPLLKEFYLDCELKHKSAMEKKFKTKMMTRKQRDTLQKLQQKAPQPIQQLQDIHPLQQVKLQWPAHQVNHST
;
A
#
# COMPACT_ATOMS: atom_id res chain seq x y z
N MET A 1 24.84 -26.24 10.60
CA MET A 1 23.91 -26.67 9.54
C MET A 1 24.65 -27.19 8.30
N PRO A 2 24.45 -28.47 7.92
CA PRO A 2 24.93 -29.08 6.67
C PRO A 2 24.23 -28.56 5.39
N GLU A 3 24.84 -28.77 4.21
CA GLU A 3 24.24 -28.41 2.90
C GLU A 3 22.94 -29.19 2.63
N ALA A 4 22.85 -30.44 3.06
CA ALA A 4 21.65 -31.26 2.92
C ALA A 4 20.46 -30.67 3.68
N SER A 5 20.69 -30.21 4.91
CA SER A 5 19.68 -29.55 5.74
C SER A 5 19.22 -28.22 5.14
N LEU A 6 20.13 -27.44 4.52
CA LEU A 6 19.77 -26.23 3.77
C LEU A 6 18.80 -26.54 2.63
N LYS A 7 19.13 -27.55 1.81
CA LYS A 7 18.28 -27.95 0.67
C LYS A 7 16.92 -28.45 1.13
N GLN A 8 16.87 -29.26 2.18
CA GLN A 8 15.61 -29.73 2.76
C GLN A 8 14.75 -28.58 3.28
N LEU A 9 15.36 -27.57 3.92
CA LEU A 9 14.66 -26.39 4.41
C LEU A 9 14.07 -25.57 3.25
N ILE A 10 14.86 -25.34 2.20
CA ILE A 10 14.41 -24.65 0.99
C ILE A 10 13.24 -25.41 0.35
N ASP A 11 13.32 -26.74 0.27
CA ASP A 11 12.24 -27.56 -0.27
C ASP A 11 10.97 -27.54 0.57
N ALA A 12 11.08 -27.52 1.89
CA ALA A 12 9.95 -27.39 2.80
C ALA A 12 9.26 -26.02 2.65
N LEU A 13 10.04 -24.93 2.60
CA LEU A 13 9.52 -23.58 2.39
C LEU A 13 8.84 -23.42 1.02
N ARG A 14 9.34 -24.09 -0.01
CA ARG A 14 8.68 -24.15 -1.32
C ARG A 14 7.34 -24.87 -1.24
N LYS A 15 7.26 -26.03 -0.56
CA LYS A 15 5.99 -26.77 -0.37
C LYS A 15 4.94 -25.91 0.33
N ASP A 16 5.38 -25.07 1.25
CA ASP A 16 4.53 -24.14 1.99
C ASP A 16 4.16 -22.86 1.23
N GLY A 17 4.62 -22.71 -0.02
CA GLY A 17 4.37 -21.56 -0.86
C GLY A 17 5.16 -20.30 -0.48
N VAL A 18 6.18 -20.40 0.38
CA VAL A 18 7.06 -19.28 0.74
C VAL A 18 8.03 -18.96 -0.41
N LEU A 19 8.49 -20.00 -1.12
CA LEU A 19 9.36 -19.91 -2.29
C LEU A 19 8.63 -20.45 -3.51
N ASN A 20 8.85 -19.84 -4.68
CA ASN A 20 8.56 -20.47 -5.96
C ASN A 20 9.77 -21.28 -6.48
N ASN A 21 9.58 -22.05 -7.56
CA ASN A 21 10.64 -22.88 -8.13
C ASN A 21 11.83 -22.04 -8.63
N LEU A 22 11.58 -20.87 -9.22
CA LEU A 22 12.65 -20.00 -9.74
C LEU A 22 13.53 -19.45 -8.60
N GLN A 23 12.91 -19.03 -7.51
CA GLN A 23 13.59 -18.48 -6.33
C GLN A 23 14.38 -19.55 -5.59
N LYS A 24 13.84 -20.78 -5.51
CA LYS A 24 14.59 -21.93 -5.01
C LYS A 24 15.88 -22.12 -5.82
N GLU A 25 15.77 -22.17 -7.15
CA GLU A 25 16.94 -22.39 -8.00
C GLU A 25 17.93 -21.22 -7.92
N GLU A 26 17.44 -19.99 -7.87
CA GLU A 26 18.28 -18.79 -7.69
C GLU A 26 19.12 -18.91 -6.41
N ILE A 27 18.49 -19.20 -5.27
CA ILE A 27 19.20 -19.33 -3.98
C ILE A 27 20.22 -20.48 -4.02
N LEU A 28 19.90 -21.59 -4.68
CA LEU A 28 20.77 -22.77 -4.74
C LEU A 28 21.96 -22.61 -5.70
N GLN A 29 21.78 -21.87 -6.79
CA GLN A 29 22.74 -21.77 -7.90
C GLN A 29 23.57 -20.49 -7.88
N LYS A 30 23.05 -19.39 -7.31
CA LYS A 30 23.70 -18.08 -7.32
C LYS A 30 25.05 -18.06 -6.61
N ASN A 31 25.17 -18.79 -5.50
CA ASN A 31 26.36 -18.79 -4.65
C ASN A 31 26.89 -20.22 -4.43
N PRO A 32 28.17 -20.52 -4.67
CA PRO A 32 28.73 -21.85 -4.41
C PRO A 32 29.00 -22.09 -2.91
N VAL A 33 29.14 -21.03 -2.12
CA VAL A 33 29.47 -21.08 -0.70
C VAL A 33 28.20 -21.30 0.13
N ARG A 34 28.18 -22.35 0.95
CA ARG A 34 27.05 -22.71 1.83
C ARG A 34 26.55 -21.54 2.70
N ALA A 35 27.48 -20.79 3.28
CA ALA A 35 27.15 -19.68 4.17
C ALA A 35 26.43 -18.55 3.42
N ASP A 36 26.84 -18.26 2.19
CA ASP A 36 26.22 -17.22 1.37
C ASP A 36 24.83 -17.63 0.89
N LYS A 37 24.62 -18.92 0.53
CA LYS A 37 23.28 -19.45 0.25
C LYS A 37 22.34 -19.34 1.46
N ALA A 38 22.85 -19.65 2.65
CA ALA A 38 22.06 -19.53 3.87
C ALA A 38 21.68 -18.07 4.15
N ARG A 39 22.59 -17.12 3.89
CA ARG A 39 22.30 -15.69 3.99
C ARG A 39 21.23 -15.25 2.98
N ASP A 40 21.37 -15.65 1.72
CA ASP A 40 20.38 -15.35 0.68
C ASP A 40 18.99 -15.89 1.03
N LEU A 41 18.91 -17.11 1.59
CA LEU A 41 17.65 -17.68 2.08
C LEU A 41 17.04 -16.83 3.20
N LEU A 42 17.84 -16.43 4.18
CA LEU A 42 17.38 -15.62 5.31
C LEU A 42 16.88 -14.25 4.83
N ASP A 43 17.63 -13.58 3.94
CA ASP A 43 17.23 -12.30 3.36
C ASP A 43 15.93 -12.43 2.56
N TYR A 44 15.80 -13.51 1.79
CA TYR A 44 14.60 -13.80 1.04
C TYR A 44 13.38 -13.97 1.95
N VAL A 45 13.48 -14.83 2.97
CA VAL A 45 12.38 -15.11 3.90
C VAL A 45 12.01 -13.87 4.71
N LYS A 46 13.01 -13.08 5.13
CA LYS A 46 12.81 -11.80 5.79
C LYS A 46 12.00 -10.82 4.94
N ASN A 47 12.27 -10.78 3.63
CA ASN A 47 11.54 -9.91 2.70
C ASN A 47 10.11 -10.38 2.41
N GLN A 48 9.82 -11.68 2.56
CA GLN A 48 8.45 -12.23 2.48
C GLN A 48 7.59 -11.90 3.71
N GLY A 49 8.21 -11.53 4.83
CA GLY A 49 7.53 -11.07 6.04
C GLY A 49 7.29 -12.16 7.08
N GLU A 50 6.60 -11.77 8.16
CA GLU A 50 6.54 -12.54 9.42
C GLU A 50 6.03 -13.98 9.26
N ASN A 51 5.02 -14.20 8.40
CA ASN A 51 4.46 -15.54 8.20
C ASN A 51 5.47 -16.50 7.56
N ALA A 52 6.29 -16.02 6.64
CA ALA A 52 7.37 -16.79 6.04
C ALA A 52 8.46 -17.11 7.07
N CYS A 53 8.83 -16.13 7.90
CA CYS A 53 9.77 -16.33 8.99
C CYS A 53 9.30 -17.40 9.99
N LYS A 54 8.02 -17.39 10.36
CA LYS A 54 7.43 -18.41 11.26
C LYS A 54 7.57 -19.82 10.69
N LYS A 55 7.16 -20.02 9.43
CA LYS A 55 7.29 -21.30 8.73
C LYS A 55 8.75 -21.76 8.63
N MET A 56 9.68 -20.85 8.37
CA MET A 56 11.11 -21.16 8.35
C MET A 56 11.59 -21.68 9.70
N ILE A 57 11.21 -21.03 10.81
CA ILE A 57 11.59 -21.48 12.16
C ILE A 57 10.98 -22.86 12.47
N GLU A 58 9.73 -23.09 12.08
CA GLU A 58 9.06 -24.39 12.27
C GLU A 58 9.77 -25.53 11.52
N HIS A 59 10.06 -25.34 10.23
CA HIS A 59 10.80 -26.35 9.45
C HIS A 59 12.24 -26.52 9.92
N PHE A 60 12.90 -25.43 10.32
CA PHE A 60 14.26 -25.49 10.85
C PHE A 60 14.34 -26.32 12.13
N LYS A 61 13.38 -26.16 13.05
CA LYS A 61 13.24 -26.99 14.26
C LYS A 61 13.12 -28.48 13.94
N ALA A 62 12.40 -28.84 12.88
CA ALA A 62 12.22 -30.22 12.47
C ALA A 62 13.47 -30.81 11.79
N ILE A 63 14.20 -30.01 11.01
CA ILE A 63 15.34 -30.45 10.21
C ILE A 63 16.63 -30.54 11.03
N ASP A 64 16.85 -29.59 11.95
CA ASP A 64 18.04 -29.55 12.80
C ASP A 64 17.66 -29.25 14.26
N PRO A 65 17.07 -30.24 14.98
CA PRO A 65 16.62 -30.04 16.36
C PRO A 65 17.76 -29.70 17.33
N ALA A 66 18.96 -30.23 17.09
CA ALA A 66 20.14 -29.96 17.91
C ALA A 66 20.56 -28.49 17.78
N LEU A 67 20.74 -28.01 16.55
CA LEU A 67 21.06 -26.60 16.31
C LEU A 67 19.92 -25.67 16.74
N SER A 68 18.67 -26.10 16.62
CA SER A 68 17.54 -25.33 17.12
C SER A 68 17.52 -25.21 18.64
N SER A 69 18.04 -26.21 19.36
CA SER A 69 18.15 -26.16 20.81
C SER A 69 19.27 -25.19 21.22
N ASP A 70 20.38 -25.18 20.48
CA ASP A 70 21.49 -24.25 20.70
C ASP A 70 21.13 -22.79 20.38
N LEU A 71 20.23 -22.55 19.43
CA LEU A 71 19.81 -21.21 18.99
C LEU A 71 18.68 -20.58 19.82
N ASP A 72 18.12 -21.35 20.77
CA ASP A 72 17.07 -20.95 21.71
C ASP A 72 16.07 -19.94 21.14
N PHE A 73 15.16 -20.41 20.27
CA PHE A 73 14.10 -19.58 19.66
C PHE A 73 13.01 -19.10 20.65
N SER A 74 13.33 -19.04 21.94
CA SER A 74 12.42 -18.60 22.98
C SER A 74 12.12 -17.10 22.82
N PRO A 75 10.85 -16.66 22.95
CA PRO A 75 10.50 -15.25 23.02
C PRO A 75 11.21 -14.49 24.16
N ALA A 76 11.75 -15.22 25.13
CA ALA A 76 12.54 -14.70 26.24
C ALA A 76 14.03 -14.47 25.89
N HIS A 77 14.51 -14.95 24.74
CA HIS A 77 15.91 -14.81 24.36
C HIS A 77 16.22 -13.37 23.87
N PRO A 78 17.14 -12.63 24.53
CA PRO A 78 17.34 -11.20 24.29
C PRO A 78 17.68 -10.84 22.83
N LEU A 79 18.44 -11.70 22.13
CA LEU A 79 18.86 -11.45 20.75
C LEU A 79 17.71 -11.62 19.74
N LEU A 80 16.74 -12.49 20.02
CA LEU A 80 15.57 -12.67 19.15
C LEU A 80 14.49 -11.64 19.42
N LYS A 81 14.49 -11.06 20.62
CA LYS A 81 13.61 -9.94 20.98
C LYS A 81 13.87 -8.72 20.09
N GLU A 82 15.13 -8.37 19.79
CA GLU A 82 15.42 -7.26 18.86
C GLU A 82 14.96 -7.54 17.43
N PHE A 83 15.17 -8.76 16.92
CA PHE A 83 14.71 -9.15 15.58
C PHE A 83 13.18 -9.22 15.46
N TYR A 84 12.48 -9.74 16.48
CA TYR A 84 11.02 -9.74 16.53
C TYR A 84 10.45 -8.33 16.68
N LEU A 85 11.04 -7.49 17.55
CA LEU A 85 10.58 -6.11 17.73
C LEU A 85 10.78 -5.27 16.48
N ASP A 86 11.91 -5.39 15.76
CA ASP A 86 12.13 -4.62 14.54
C ASP A 86 11.09 -4.96 13.46
N CYS A 87 10.76 -6.24 13.31
CA CYS A 87 9.73 -6.69 12.37
C CYS A 87 8.33 -6.19 12.79
N GLU A 88 7.99 -6.30 14.08
CA GLU A 88 6.69 -5.92 14.63
C GLU A 88 6.47 -4.39 14.66
N LEU A 89 7.50 -3.61 15.02
CA LEU A 89 7.45 -2.15 15.07
C LEU A 89 7.27 -1.53 13.67
N LYS A 90 7.96 -2.09 12.66
CA LYS A 90 7.77 -1.67 11.26
C LYS A 90 6.35 -1.95 10.80
N HIS A 91 5.79 -3.11 11.13
CA HIS A 91 4.42 -3.46 10.78
C HIS A 91 3.39 -2.56 11.49
N LYS A 92 3.53 -2.33 12.80
CA LYS A 92 2.65 -1.46 13.60
C LYS A 92 2.67 -0.01 13.10
N SER A 93 3.86 0.54 12.86
CA SER A 93 4.01 1.89 12.30
C SER A 93 3.38 2.01 10.91
N ALA A 94 3.58 1.01 10.05
CA ALA A 94 2.96 0.98 8.72
C ALA A 94 1.42 0.90 8.79
N MET A 95 0.87 0.09 9.69
CA MET A 95 -0.58 -0.02 9.89
C MET A 95 -1.17 1.27 10.46
N GLU A 96 -0.50 1.91 11.42
CA GLU A 96 -0.96 3.17 12.01
C GLU A 96 -0.93 4.32 11.00
N LYS A 97 0.11 4.41 10.15
CA LYS A 97 0.18 5.35 9.03
C LYS A 97 -0.97 5.11 8.05
N LYS A 98 -1.19 3.85 7.62
CA LYS A 98 -2.29 3.48 6.71
C LYS A 98 -3.66 3.84 7.30
N PHE A 99 -3.85 3.63 8.60
CA PHE A 99 -5.09 3.97 9.30
C PHE A 99 -5.31 5.48 9.38
N LYS A 100 -4.29 6.24 9.82
CA LYS A 100 -4.33 7.72 9.88
C LYS A 100 -4.60 8.34 8.51
N THR A 101 -3.94 7.86 7.45
CA THR A 101 -4.16 8.34 6.07
C THR A 101 -5.58 8.03 5.57
N LYS A 102 -6.09 6.81 5.82
CA LYS A 102 -7.48 6.42 5.46
C LYS A 102 -8.52 7.25 6.23
N MET A 103 -8.24 7.62 7.48
CA MET A 103 -9.10 8.51 8.28
C MET A 103 -9.10 9.95 7.74
N MET A 104 -7.93 10.53 7.46
CA MET A 104 -7.83 11.89 6.92
C MET A 104 -8.53 12.04 5.56
N THR A 105 -8.39 11.04 4.69
CA THR A 105 -9.03 11.04 3.36
C THR A 105 -10.56 10.92 3.45
N ARG A 106 -11.12 10.17 4.42
CA ARG A 106 -12.57 10.16 4.70
C ARG A 106 -13.06 11.52 5.18
N LYS A 107 -12.37 12.12 6.17
CA LYS A 107 -12.72 13.45 6.70
C LYS A 107 -12.71 14.52 5.60
N GLN A 108 -11.73 14.48 4.70
CA GLN A 108 -11.66 15.39 3.54
C GLN A 108 -12.83 15.16 2.57
N ARG A 109 -13.18 13.90 2.27
CA ARG A 109 -14.33 13.55 1.41
C ARG A 109 -15.66 14.04 1.99
N ASP A 110 -15.89 13.84 3.29
CA ASP A 110 -17.11 14.27 3.97
C ASP A 110 -17.23 15.80 3.98
N THR A 111 -16.09 16.49 4.11
CA THR A 111 -16.02 17.95 4.03
C THR A 111 -16.35 18.44 2.62
N LEU A 112 -15.80 17.81 1.58
CA LEU A 112 -16.10 18.13 0.19
C LEU A 112 -17.59 17.90 -0.12
N GLN A 113 -18.16 16.82 0.37
CA GLN A 113 -19.58 16.49 0.18
C GLN A 113 -20.50 17.52 0.86
N LYS A 114 -20.15 18.00 2.06
CA LYS A 114 -20.89 19.07 2.74
C LYS A 114 -20.80 20.41 2.01
N LEU A 115 -19.66 20.73 1.42
CA LEU A 115 -19.50 21.97 0.63
C LEU A 115 -20.33 21.90 -0.67
N GLN A 116 -20.41 20.73 -1.31
CA GLN A 116 -21.22 20.55 -2.52
C GLN A 116 -22.73 20.65 -2.24
N GLN A 117 -23.19 20.23 -1.06
CA GLN A 117 -24.60 20.36 -0.64
C GLN A 117 -24.97 21.76 -0.17
N LYS A 118 -23.98 22.62 0.15
CA LYS A 118 -24.20 23.99 0.62
C LYS A 118 -24.03 25.05 -0.48
N ALA A 119 -23.73 24.64 -1.71
CA ALA A 119 -23.78 25.55 -2.85
C ALA A 119 -25.24 26.02 -3.03
N PRO A 120 -25.52 27.34 -3.04
CA PRO A 120 -26.85 27.82 -3.37
C PRO A 120 -27.21 27.38 -4.79
N GLN A 121 -28.46 26.95 -4.97
CA GLN A 121 -29.01 26.61 -6.27
C GLN A 121 -28.73 27.75 -7.28
N PRO A 122 -28.47 27.45 -8.56
CA PRO A 122 -28.38 28.49 -9.57
C PRO A 122 -29.66 29.34 -9.48
N ILE A 123 -29.48 30.66 -9.34
CA ILE A 123 -30.58 31.62 -9.33
C ILE A 123 -31.27 31.52 -10.70
N GLN A 124 -32.30 30.67 -10.81
CA GLN A 124 -33.19 30.56 -11.96
C GLN A 124 -34.27 31.66 -11.92
N GLN A 125 -33.89 32.85 -11.47
CA GLN A 125 -34.79 34.01 -11.32
C GLN A 125 -34.21 35.22 -12.06
N LEU A 126 -33.91 35.03 -13.35
CA LEU A 126 -33.70 36.12 -14.30
C LEU A 126 -34.36 35.79 -15.64
N GLN A 127 -35.55 35.18 -15.58
CA GLN A 127 -36.40 34.92 -16.75
C GLN A 127 -37.75 35.66 -16.69
N ASP A 128 -37.99 36.47 -15.66
CA ASP A 128 -39.20 37.30 -15.51
C ASP A 128 -39.00 38.77 -15.90
N ILE A 129 -38.25 39.03 -16.97
CA ILE A 129 -38.48 40.26 -17.76
C ILE A 129 -39.37 39.87 -18.93
N HIS A 130 -40.67 39.92 -18.66
CA HIS A 130 -41.76 39.74 -19.63
C HIS A 130 -41.54 40.60 -20.88
N PRO A 131 -41.82 40.09 -22.10
CA PRO A 131 -41.52 40.79 -23.33
C PRO A 131 -42.54 41.90 -23.60
N LEU A 132 -42.15 43.17 -23.46
CA LEU A 132 -42.82 44.25 -24.20
C LEU A 132 -42.33 44.24 -25.65
N GLN A 133 -42.81 43.23 -26.40
CA GLN A 133 -43.20 43.51 -27.79
C GLN A 133 -44.31 44.56 -27.70
N GLN A 134 -44.07 45.76 -28.26
CA GLN A 134 -45.01 46.79 -28.71
C GLN A 134 -44.56 48.22 -28.32
N VAL A 135 -43.51 48.72 -29.00
CA VAL A 135 -43.51 50.10 -29.51
C VAL A 135 -42.92 50.05 -30.92
N LYS A 136 -43.80 49.74 -31.89
CA LYS A 136 -43.68 50.20 -33.26
C LYS A 136 -44.38 51.55 -33.32
N LEU A 137 -43.72 52.62 -32.88
CA LEU A 137 -44.20 53.97 -33.09
C LEU A 137 -43.03 54.94 -33.32
N GLN A 138 -43.05 55.51 -34.53
CA GLN A 138 -42.59 56.85 -34.86
C GLN A 138 -41.09 57.16 -34.73
N TRP A 139 -40.33 56.88 -35.80
CA TRP A 139 -39.11 57.65 -36.10
C TRP A 139 -39.52 58.94 -36.83
N PRO A 140 -39.35 60.14 -36.29
CA PRO A 140 -39.56 61.35 -37.07
C PRO A 140 -38.29 61.65 -37.86
N ALA A 141 -38.36 61.44 -39.18
CA ALA A 141 -37.52 62.13 -40.14
C ALA A 141 -37.88 63.62 -40.13
N HIS A 142 -37.02 64.46 -39.57
CA HIS A 142 -36.88 65.86 -39.99
C HIS A 142 -35.56 65.91 -40.77
N GLN A 143 -35.56 65.86 -42.11
CA GLN A 143 -35.79 67.03 -42.98
C GLN A 143 -35.11 68.28 -42.44
N VAL A 144 -33.81 68.42 -42.75
CA VAL A 144 -33.21 69.73 -43.00
C VAL A 144 -32.95 69.78 -44.50
N ASN A 145 -33.99 70.27 -45.17
CA ASN A 145 -34.03 70.90 -46.47
C ASN A 145 -32.87 71.89 -46.70
N HIS A 146 -32.25 71.74 -47.88
CA HIS A 146 -31.36 72.72 -48.50
C HIS A 146 -32.21 73.74 -49.28
N SER A 147 -31.88 75.04 -49.18
CA SER A 147 -32.18 76.16 -50.10
C SER A 147 -31.84 77.46 -49.32
N THR A 148 -31.11 78.46 -49.76
CA THR A 148 -30.46 78.85 -51.03
C THR A 148 -29.38 79.87 -50.66
#